data_AF-A0A8T4RU01-F1
#
_entry.id   AF-A0A8T4RU01-F1
#
_cell.length_a   1.000
_cell.length_b   1.000
_cell.length_c   1.000
_cell.angle_alpha   90.00
_cell.angle_beta   90.00
_cell.angle_gamma   90.00
#
_symmetry.space_group_name_H-M   'P 1'
#
loop_
_entity.id
_entity.type
_entity.pdbx_description
1 polymer ?
#
loop_
_entity_poly.entity_id
_entity_poly.type
_entity_poly.pdbx_seq_one_letter_code
_entity_poly.pdbx_strand_id
1 'polypeptide(L)'
;MIERKLTPFEVVLLVVGLAAAFLGFQLINKVYTSQTELNWLMVIAIFNWLTLLVLFISLSLEVDNSKKTLEQMKKLTEYFEKKKK
;
A
#
# COMPACT_ATOMS: atom_id res chain seq x y z
N MET A 1 -21.72 6.32 -13.03
CA MET A 1 -20.39 5.87 -12.55
C MET A 1 -20.64 4.63 -11.71
N ILE A 2 -19.97 3.51 -11.98
CA ILE A 2 -20.09 2.31 -11.14
C ILE A 2 -19.35 2.63 -9.83
N GLU A 3 -20.10 2.78 -8.73
CA GLU A 3 -19.51 2.96 -7.40
C GLU A 3 -18.76 1.68 -7.01
N ARG A 4 -17.43 1.72 -7.09
CA ARG A 4 -16.58 0.63 -6.62
C ARG A 4 -16.64 0.64 -5.10
N LYS A 5 -17.31 -0.35 -4.49
CA LYS A 5 -17.35 -0.50 -3.03
C LYS A 5 -15.94 -0.82 -2.53
N LEU A 6 -15.46 -0.02 -1.58
CA LEU A 6 -14.19 -0.28 -0.90
C LEU A 6 -14.26 -1.61 -0.15
N THR A 7 -13.28 -2.45 -0.34
CA THR A 7 -13.17 -3.71 0.41
C THR A 7 -12.63 -3.45 1.81
N PRO A 8 -12.95 -4.30 2.82
CA PRO A 8 -12.39 -4.16 4.16
C PRO A 8 -10.85 -4.11 4.17
N PHE A 9 -10.21 -4.85 3.26
CA PHE A 9 -8.76 -4.81 3.07
C PHE A 9 -8.27 -3.43 2.62
N GLU A 10 -8.90 -2.85 1.59
CA GLU A 10 -8.54 -1.51 1.10
C GLU A 10 -8.71 -0.46 2.20
N VAL A 11 -9.78 -0.55 3.01
CA VAL A 11 -10.00 0.36 4.15
C VAL A 11 -8.87 0.23 5.18
N VAL A 12 -8.51 -0.99 5.57
CA VAL A 12 -7.41 -1.23 6.52
C VAL A 12 -6.09 -0.70 5.96
N LEU A 13 -5.82 -0.94 4.68
CA LEU A 13 -4.60 -0.51 4.02
C LEU A 13 -4.51 1.03 3.96
N LEU A 14 -5.63 1.69 3.73
CA LEU A 14 -5.73 3.15 3.73
C LEU A 14 -5.49 3.73 5.13
N VAL A 15 -6.09 3.14 6.17
CA VAL A 15 -5.85 3.54 7.57
C VAL A 15 -4.39 3.34 7.97
N VAL A 16 -3.80 2.19 7.65
CA VAL A 16 -2.40 1.88 7.96
C VAL A 16 -1.46 2.82 7.20
N GLY A 17 -1.72 3.09 5.92
CA GLY A 17 -0.92 4.01 5.11
C GLY A 17 -0.94 5.44 5.66
N LEU A 18 -2.12 5.94 6.06
CA LEU A 18 -2.26 7.25 6.69
C LEU A 18 -1.56 7.31 8.06
N ALA A 19 -1.74 6.30 8.90
CA ALA A 19 -1.09 6.22 10.21
C ALA A 19 0.43 6.18 10.06
N ALA A 20 0.95 5.38 9.13
CA ALA A 20 2.37 5.34 8.81
C ALA A 20 2.85 6.73 8.40
N ALA A 21 2.23 7.36 7.38
CA ALA A 21 2.64 8.67 6.87
C ALA A 21 2.70 9.74 7.98
N PHE A 22 1.67 9.77 8.84
CA PHE A 22 1.61 10.70 9.95
C PHE A 22 2.71 10.44 11.00
N LEU A 23 2.88 9.19 11.43
CA LEU A 23 3.88 8.83 12.43
C LEU A 23 5.31 9.05 11.93
N GLY A 24 5.61 8.69 10.69
CA GLY A 24 6.92 8.92 10.10
C GLY A 24 7.26 10.40 10.04
N PHE A 25 6.32 11.24 9.60
CA PHE A 25 6.49 12.69 9.62
C PHE A 25 6.72 13.21 11.04
N GLN A 26 5.90 12.78 12.01
CA GLN A 26 6.01 13.23 13.39
C GLN A 26 7.37 12.87 14.03
N LEU A 27 7.85 11.64 13.79
CA LEU A 27 9.14 11.17 14.30
C LEU A 27 10.31 11.95 13.68
N ILE A 28 10.31 12.15 12.37
CA ILE A 28 11.34 12.93 11.68
C ILE A 28 11.34 14.38 12.18
N ASN A 29 10.15 14.99 12.31
CA ASN A 29 10.03 16.38 12.76
C ASN A 29 10.44 16.55 14.22
N LYS A 30 10.18 15.55 15.08
CA LYS A 30 10.66 15.54 16.47
C LYS A 30 12.19 15.54 16.54
N VAL A 31 12.84 14.72 15.72
CA VAL A 31 14.31 14.67 15.65
C VAL A 31 14.87 15.98 15.12
N TYR A 32 14.25 16.56 14.08
CA TYR A 32 14.64 17.85 13.52
C TYR A 32 14.56 18.98 14.56
N THR A 33 13.45 19.06 15.29
CA THR A 33 13.24 20.10 16.31
C THR A 33 14.22 19.96 17.48
N SER A 34 14.69 18.74 17.77
CA SER A 34 15.66 18.48 18.84
C SER A 34 17.10 18.82 18.46
N GLN A 35 17.47 18.75 17.18
CA GLN A 35 18.87 18.93 16.75
C GLN A 35 19.08 20.23 15.97
N THR A 36 18.03 20.95 15.56
CA THR A 36 18.01 22.23 14.82
C THR A 36 18.79 22.27 13.50
N GLU A 37 19.64 21.28 13.24
CA GLU A 37 20.42 21.09 12.04
C GLU A 37 19.97 19.83 11.29
N LEU A 38 20.00 19.89 9.96
CA LEU A 38 19.78 18.74 9.09
C LEU A 38 21.00 17.80 9.15
N ASN A 39 20.94 16.80 10.03
CA ASN A 39 21.93 15.74 10.05
C ASN A 39 21.77 14.81 8.83
N TRP A 40 22.89 14.33 8.27
CA TRP A 40 22.93 13.33 7.21
C TRP A 40 22.11 12.07 7.53
N LEU A 41 22.10 11.63 8.80
CA LEU A 41 21.26 10.51 9.25
C LEU A 41 19.77 10.79 9.10
N MET A 42 19.36 12.06 9.25
CA MET A 42 17.96 12.47 9.09
C MET A 42 17.54 12.47 7.62
N VAL A 43 18.44 12.86 6.72
CA VAL A 43 18.22 12.74 5.27
C VAL A 43 18.04 11.28 4.86
N ILE A 44 18.91 10.38 5.36
CA ILE A 44 18.78 8.94 5.14
C ILE A 44 17.45 8.41 5.70
N ALA A 45 17.05 8.85 6.90
CA ALA A 45 15.78 8.44 7.50
C ALA A 45 14.57 8.90 6.66
N ILE A 46 14.58 10.13 6.14
CA ILE A 46 13.54 10.64 5.24
C ILE A 46 13.48 9.80 3.96
N PHE A 47 14.62 9.54 3.32
CA PHE A 47 14.66 8.73 2.10
C PHE A 47 14.14 7.31 2.34
N ASN A 48 14.62 6.64 3.38
CA ASN A 48 14.13 5.31 3.76
C ASN A 48 12.63 5.32 4.05
N TRP A 49 12.13 6.36 4.72
CA TRP A 49 10.71 6.51 5.01
C TRP A 49 9.87 6.64 3.73
N LEU A 50 10.34 7.45 2.76
CA LEU A 50 9.71 7.57 1.45
C LEU A 50 9.76 6.25 0.67
N THR A 51 10.89 5.52 0.72
CA THR A 51 11.00 4.20 0.10
C THR A 51 10.00 3.21 0.68
N LEU A 52 9.81 3.20 2.01
CA LEU A 52 8.79 2.35 2.65
C LEU A 52 7.38 2.71 2.17
N LEU A 53 7.05 3.99 2.02
CA LEU A 53 5.75 4.40 1.48
C LEU A 53 5.56 3.92 0.04
N VAL A 54 6.58 4.03 -0.81
CA VAL A 54 6.53 3.53 -2.19
C VAL A 54 6.31 2.02 -2.21
N LEU A 55 7.07 1.25 -1.43
CA LEU A 55 6.92 -0.20 -1.33
C LEU A 55 5.52 -0.60 -0.84
N PHE A 56 4.99 0.12 0.15
CA PHE A 56 3.65 -0.11 0.67
C PHE A 56 2.57 0.09 -0.40
N ILE A 57 2.66 1.16 -1.18
CA ILE A 57 1.74 1.44 -2.29
C ILE A 57 1.89 0.38 -3.39
N SER A 58 3.13 0.01 -3.75
CA SER A 58 3.41 -1.03 -4.75
C SER A 58 2.80 -2.38 -4.35
N LEU A 59 2.93 -2.78 -3.09
CA LEU A 59 2.32 -4.01 -2.57
C LEU A 59 0.79 -3.97 -2.67
N SER A 60 0.17 -2.82 -2.36
CA SER A 60 -1.28 -2.65 -2.51
C SER A 60 -1.72 -2.87 -3.96
N LEU A 61 -0.98 -2.32 -4.93
CA LEU A 61 -1.28 -2.47 -6.36
C LEU A 61 -1.11 -3.92 -6.81
N GLU A 62 -0.07 -4.59 -6.31
CA GLU A 62 0.20 -6.00 -6.63
C GLU A 62 -0.92 -6.91 -6.12
N VAL A 63 -1.39 -6.71 -4.88
CA VAL A 63 -2.52 -7.47 -4.32
C VAL A 63 -3.78 -7.28 -5.17
N ASP A 64 -4.06 -6.06 -5.61
CA ASP A 64 -5.18 -5.78 -6.50
C ASP A 64 -5.05 -6.49 -7.85
N ASN A 65 -3.84 -6.56 -8.39
CA ASN A 65 -3.57 -7.29 -9.63
C ASN A 65 -3.75 -8.81 -9.44
N SER A 66 -3.23 -9.38 -8.35
CA SER A 66 -3.40 -10.80 -8.02
C SER A 66 -4.88 -11.19 -7.88
N LYS A 67 -5.71 -10.35 -7.25
CA LYS A 67 -7.17 -10.57 -7.15
C LYS A 67 -7.81 -10.67 -8.52
N LYS A 68 -7.47 -9.76 -9.44
CA LYS A 68 -7.99 -9.78 -10.82
C LYS A 68 -7.57 -11.04 -11.57
N THR A 69 -6.32 -11.46 -11.45
CA THR A 69 -5.82 -12.70 -12.07
C THR A 69 -6.55 -13.92 -11.52
N LEU A 70 -6.78 -14.00 -10.21
CA LEU A 70 -7.53 -15.09 -9.59
C LEU A 70 -9.00 -15.14 -10.06
N GLU A 71 -9.66 -13.99 -10.21
CA GLU A 71 -11.01 -13.95 -10.78
C GLU A 71 -11.06 -14.42 -12.23
N GLN A 72 -10.06 -14.06 -13.04
CA GLN A 72 -9.95 -14.54 -14.43
C GLN A 72 -9.73 -16.06 -14.48
N MET A 73 -8.87 -16.60 -13.63
CA MET A 73 -8.64 -18.05 -13.50
C MET A 73 -9.93 -18.79 -13.14
N LYS A 74 -10.69 -18.31 -12.15
CA LYS A 74 -11.97 -18.93 -11.75
C LYS A 74 -12.97 -18.97 -12.91
N LYS A 75 -13.13 -17.86 -13.64
CA LYS A 75 -14.04 -17.79 -14.81
C LYS A 75 -13.63 -18.77 -15.92
N LEU A 76 -12.32 -18.93 -16.16
CA LEU A 76 -11.80 -19.91 -17.11
C LEU A 76 -12.13 -21.33 -16.67
N THR A 77 -11.89 -21.69 -15.41
CA THR A 77 -12.22 -23.02 -14.87
C THR A 77 -13.71 -23.33 -15.00
N GLU A 78 -14.58 -22.39 -14.62
CA GLU A 78 -16.05 -22.53 -14.76
C GLU A 78 -16.48 -22.73 -16.22
N TYR A 79 -15.87 -22.01 -17.17
CA TYR A 79 -16.12 -22.19 -18.59
C TYR A 79 -15.75 -23.60 -19.07
N PHE A 80 -14.60 -24.13 -18.65
CA PHE A 80 -14.19 -25.49 -19.00
C PHE A 80 -15.07 -26.57 -18.36
N GLU A 81 -15.51 -26.40 -17.12
CA GLU A 81 -16.45 -27.32 -16.48
C GLU A 81 -17.81 -27.34 -17.20
N LYS A 82 -18.31 -26.16 -17.60
CA LYS A 82 -19.59 -26.03 -18.29
C LYS A 82 -19.55 -26.60 -19.72
N LYS A 83 -18.38 -26.58 -20.37
CA LYS A 83 -18.17 -27.19 -21.70
C LYS A 83 -18.03 -28.72 -21.64
N LYS A 84 -17.71 -29.28 -20.46
CA LYS A 84 -17.52 -30.73 -20.25
C LYS A 84 -18.83 -31.47 -19.89
N LYS A 85 -19.87 -30.74 -19.48
CA LYS A 85 -21.27 -31.22 -19.36
C LYS A 85 -22.01 -31.03 -20.67
#